data_AF-A0A3S1SL74-F1
#
_entry.id   AF-A0A3S1SL74-F1
#
_cell.length_a   1.000
_cell.length_b   1.000
_cell.length_c   1.000
_cell.angle_alpha   90.00
_cell.angle_beta   90.00
_cell.angle_gamma   90.00
#
_symmetry.space_group_name_H-M   'P 1'
#
loop_
_entity.id
_entity.type
_entity.pdbx_description
1 polymer ?
#
loop_
_entity_poly.entity_id
_entity_poly.type
_entity_poly.pdbx_seq_one_letter_code
_entity_poly.pdbx_strand_id
1 'polypeptide(L)'
;MSALRPSTIFTVAMLATAVLAGVCLPASAQALNPATGNNALIRQNDLQILQNRIQRQQYQQQQQQNRAQDRQIFQQPPPVVQQLKPSCQTQIIGTTAVSNCR
;
A
#
# COMPACT_ATOMS: atom_id res chain seq x y z
N MET A 1 -22.99 78.58 13.44
CA MET A 1 -22.21 77.45 14.00
C MET A 1 -23.21 76.47 14.58
N SER A 2 -23.52 75.38 13.88
CA SER A 2 -24.55 74.42 14.30
C SER A 2 -24.09 73.67 15.53
N ALA A 3 -24.86 73.78 16.61
CA ALA A 3 -24.65 73.02 17.83
C ALA A 3 -24.82 71.52 17.53
N LEU A 4 -23.70 70.79 17.47
CA LEU A 4 -23.74 69.33 17.44
C LEU A 4 -24.47 68.88 18.70
N ARG A 5 -25.58 68.17 18.52
CA ARG A 5 -26.39 67.68 19.63
C ARG A 5 -25.55 66.65 20.41
N PRO A 6 -25.52 66.71 21.76
CA PRO A 6 -24.75 65.75 22.55
C PRO A 6 -25.14 64.30 22.24
N SER A 7 -26.42 64.08 21.88
CA SER A 7 -26.93 62.80 21.40
C SER A 7 -26.18 62.23 20.18
N THR A 8 -25.80 63.07 19.20
CA THR A 8 -25.07 62.60 18.01
C THR A 8 -23.61 62.25 18.31
N ILE A 9 -23.03 62.82 19.37
CA ILE A 9 -21.66 62.52 19.79
C ILE A 9 -21.63 61.16 20.50
N PHE A 10 -22.61 60.88 21.35
CA PHE A 10 -22.72 59.59 22.04
C PHE A 10 -22.95 58.42 21.08
N THR A 11 -23.76 58.59 20.03
CA THR A 11 -24.01 57.53 19.06
C THR A 11 -22.78 57.23 18.20
N VAL A 12 -22.00 58.24 17.82
CA VAL A 12 -20.74 58.05 17.08
C VAL A 12 -19.67 57.39 17.96
N ALA A 13 -19.58 57.78 19.24
CA ALA A 13 -18.63 57.18 20.17
C ALA A 13 -18.89 55.69 20.42
N MET A 14 -20.16 55.29 20.58
CA MET A 14 -20.57 53.88 20.72
C MET A 14 -20.25 53.05 19.48
N LEU A 15 -20.42 53.61 18.28
CA LEU A 15 -20.14 52.91 17.03
C LEU A 15 -18.63 52.71 16.82
N ALA A 16 -17.82 53.72 17.20
CA ALA A 16 -16.36 53.65 17.12
C ALA A 16 -15.76 52.60 18.07
N THR A 17 -16.27 52.48 19.30
CA THR A 17 -15.83 51.43 20.25
C THR A 17 -16.27 50.04 19.81
N ALA A 18 -17.44 49.88 19.20
CA ALA A 18 -17.89 48.61 18.65
C ALA A 18 -17.01 48.13 17.46
N VAL A 19 -16.61 49.06 16.58
CA VAL A 19 -15.72 48.73 15.44
C VAL A 19 -14.32 48.35 15.93
N LEU A 20 -13.76 49.06 16.92
CA LEU A 20 -12.43 48.76 17.48
C LEU A 20 -12.39 47.41 18.24
N ALA A 21 -13.48 47.01 18.88
CA ALA A 21 -13.57 45.72 19.56
C ALA A 21 -13.63 44.52 18.59
N GLY A 22 -13.99 44.74 17.33
CA GLY A 22 -14.07 43.68 16.30
C GLY A 22 -12.78 43.41 15.53
N VAL A 23 -11.74 44.25 15.65
CA VAL A 23 -10.51 44.16 14.82
C VAL A 23 -9.38 43.35 15.47
N CYS A 24 -9.51 42.96 16.74
CA CYS A 24 -8.54 42.10 17.41
C CYS A 24 -8.99 40.64 17.45
N LEU A 25 -9.28 40.07 16.27
CA LEU A 25 -9.16 38.62 16.13
C LEU A 25 -7.68 38.28 16.30
N PRO A 26 -7.29 37.39 17.24
CA PRO A 26 -5.94 36.90 17.26
C PRO A 26 -5.72 36.17 15.93
N ALA A 27 -4.83 36.70 15.09
CA ALA A 27 -4.27 35.94 13.99
C ALA A 27 -3.44 34.82 14.64
N SER A 28 -4.09 33.70 14.92
CA SER A 28 -3.43 32.47 15.33
C SER A 28 -2.60 32.02 14.14
N ALA A 29 -1.32 32.41 14.13
CA ALA A 29 -0.32 31.81 13.29
C ALA A 29 -0.33 30.31 13.62
N GLN A 30 -0.96 29.51 12.75
CA GLN A 30 -0.89 28.07 12.82
C GLN A 30 0.57 27.72 12.55
N ALA A 31 1.36 27.59 13.62
CA ALA A 31 2.65 26.93 13.57
C ALA A 31 2.37 25.46 13.25
N LEU A 32 2.17 25.19 11.95
CA LEU A 32 2.11 23.87 11.37
C LEU A 32 3.45 23.23 11.69
N ASN A 33 3.49 22.49 12.79
CA ASN A 33 4.67 21.76 13.21
C ASN A 33 4.89 20.68 12.13
N PRO A 34 5.88 20.83 11.24
CA PRO A 34 6.01 19.93 10.08
C PRO A 34 6.22 18.48 10.51
N ALA A 35 6.68 18.26 11.75
CA ALA A 35 6.79 16.95 12.36
C ALA A 35 5.46 16.21 12.54
N THR A 36 4.34 16.89 12.81
CA THR A 36 3.05 16.24 13.10
C THR A 36 2.42 15.61 11.85
N GLY A 37 2.53 16.28 10.69
CA GLY A 37 2.04 15.75 9.41
C GLY A 37 2.89 14.60 8.88
N ASN A 38 4.22 14.71 8.97
CA ASN A 38 5.14 13.66 8.54
C ASN A 38 5.02 12.40 9.41
N ASN A 39 4.91 12.55 10.74
CA ASN A 39 4.79 11.41 11.66
C ASN A 39 3.47 10.64 11.48
N ALA A 40 2.38 11.32 11.12
CA ALA A 40 1.09 10.67 10.84
C ALA A 40 1.15 9.83 9.55
N LEU A 41 1.77 10.37 8.49
CA LEU A 41 1.96 9.67 7.21
C LEU A 41 2.90 8.47 7.34
N ILE A 42 4.01 8.62 8.09
CA ILE A 42 4.97 7.52 8.36
C ILE A 42 4.28 6.39 9.14
N ARG A 43 3.52 6.70 10.20
CA ARG A 43 2.79 5.68 10.96
C ARG A 43 1.75 4.94 10.12
N GLN A 44 1.06 5.64 9.23
CA GLN A 44 0.11 5.01 8.31
C GLN A 44 0.81 4.07 7.33
N ASN A 45 1.96 4.48 6.80
CA ASN A 45 2.79 3.65 5.92
C ASN A 45 3.33 2.41 6.62
N ASP A 46 3.80 2.54 7.86
CA ASP A 46 4.30 1.42 8.67
C ASP A 46 3.22 0.37 8.95
N LEU A 47 1.99 0.80 9.27
CA LEU A 47 0.86 -0.11 9.46
C LEU A 47 0.52 -0.86 8.18
N GLN A 48 0.53 -0.18 7.03
CA GLN A 48 0.30 -0.80 5.73
C GLN A 48 1.42 -1.79 5.38
N ILE A 49 2.68 -1.45 5.66
CA ILE A 49 3.83 -2.34 5.46
C ILE A 49 3.69 -3.60 6.32
N LEU A 50 3.32 -3.46 7.59
CA LEU A 50 3.12 -4.58 8.51
C LEU A 50 2.02 -5.52 8.01
N GLN A 51 0.87 -4.97 7.60
CA GLN A 51 -0.23 -5.76 7.04
C GLN A 51 0.22 -6.52 5.78
N ASN A 52 0.94 -5.86 4.87
CA ASN A 52 1.48 -6.49 3.67
C ASN A 52 2.50 -7.61 3.99
N ARG A 53 3.32 -7.46 5.03
CA ARG A 53 4.26 -8.51 5.46
C ARG A 53 3.52 -9.73 5.99
N ILE A 54 2.53 -9.54 6.85
CA ILE A 54 1.72 -10.62 7.41
C ILE A 54 1.00 -11.38 6.28
N GLN A 55 0.37 -10.65 5.36
CA GLN A 55 -0.32 -11.27 4.22
C GLN A 55 0.62 -12.10 3.35
N ARG A 56 1.82 -11.59 3.05
CA ARG A 56 2.84 -12.34 2.30
C ARG A 56 3.30 -13.60 3.03
N GLN A 57 3.52 -13.51 4.34
CA GLN A 57 3.92 -14.68 5.14
C GLN A 57 2.84 -15.76 5.14
N GLN A 58 1.58 -15.39 5.30
CA GLN A 58 0.45 -16.33 5.24
C GLN A 58 0.35 -17.00 3.87
N TYR A 59 0.44 -16.23 2.78
CA TYR A 59 0.37 -16.77 1.43
C TYR A 59 1.54 -17.73 1.13
N GLN A 60 2.74 -17.41 1.60
CA GLN A 60 3.91 -18.27 1.45
C GLN A 60 3.72 -19.60 2.19
N GLN A 61 3.20 -19.59 3.42
CA GLN A 61 2.92 -20.82 4.16
C GLN A 61 1.85 -21.66 3.46
N GLN A 62 0.77 -21.03 2.99
CA GLN A 62 -0.31 -21.72 2.26
C GLN A 62 0.23 -22.45 1.01
N GLN A 63 1.08 -21.78 0.21
CA GLN A 63 1.68 -22.42 -0.95
C GLN A 63 2.56 -23.62 -0.59
N GLN A 64 3.32 -23.53 0.50
CA GLN A 64 4.16 -24.64 0.95
C GLN A 64 3.31 -25.85 1.36
N GLN A 65 2.21 -25.62 2.07
CA GLN A 65 1.27 -26.68 2.44
C GLN A 65 0.63 -27.32 1.21
N ASN A 66 0.14 -26.52 0.26
CA ASN A 66 -0.45 -27.03 -0.98
C ASN A 66 0.56 -27.85 -1.77
N ARG A 67 1.81 -27.38 -1.92
CA ARG A 67 2.88 -28.12 -2.60
C ARG A 67 3.23 -29.42 -1.87
N ALA A 68 3.20 -29.43 -0.53
CA ALA A 68 3.44 -30.65 0.24
C ALA A 68 2.30 -31.66 0.04
N GLN A 69 1.06 -31.20 0.06
CA GLN A 69 -0.13 -32.02 -0.16
C GLN A 69 -0.19 -32.60 -1.57
N ASP A 70 0.06 -31.80 -2.61
CA ASP A 70 0.09 -32.26 -4.00
C ASP A 70 1.16 -33.35 -4.21
N ARG A 71 2.33 -33.19 -3.58
CA ARG A 71 3.41 -34.20 -3.64
C ARG A 71 3.04 -35.50 -2.92
N GLN A 72 2.23 -35.45 -1.86
CA GLN A 72 1.76 -36.66 -1.18
C GLN A 72 0.68 -37.39 -1.97
N ILE A 73 -0.19 -36.65 -2.65
CA ILE A 73 -1.35 -37.24 -3.34
C ILE A 73 -0.93 -37.89 -4.67
N PHE A 74 0.18 -37.45 -5.29
CA PHE A 74 0.56 -37.94 -6.60
C PHE A 74 2.07 -38.07 -6.80
N GLN A 75 2.65 -39.19 -6.34
CA GLN A 75 3.88 -39.69 -6.93
C GLN A 75 3.52 -40.43 -8.22
N GLN A 76 3.44 -39.69 -9.32
CA GLN A 76 3.31 -40.32 -10.63
C GLN A 76 4.57 -41.18 -10.85
N PRO A 77 4.43 -42.48 -11.19
CA PRO A 77 5.60 -43.29 -11.50
C PRO A 77 6.40 -42.58 -12.59
N PRO A 78 7.74 -42.56 -12.48
CA PRO A 78 8.58 -41.88 -13.45
C PRO A 78 8.17 -42.35 -14.85
N PRO A 79 7.95 -41.43 -15.80
CA PRO A 79 7.54 -41.80 -17.14
C PRO A 79 8.53 -42.83 -17.67
N VAL A 80 8.01 -43.91 -18.26
CA VAL A 80 8.83 -44.91 -18.95
C VAL A 80 9.38 -44.25 -20.19
N VAL A 81 10.45 -43.48 -20.00
CA VAL A 81 11.24 -42.91 -21.08
C VAL A 81 12.11 -44.03 -21.64
N GLN A 82 12.15 -44.13 -22.95
CA GLN A 82 13.08 -45.04 -23.61
C GLN A 82 14.50 -44.57 -23.27
N GLN A 83 15.19 -45.35 -22.44
CA GLN A 83 16.60 -45.11 -22.15
C GLN A 83 17.39 -45.50 -23.40
N LEU A 84 17.82 -44.49 -24.15
CA LEU A 84 18.62 -44.67 -25.34
C LEU A 84 20.01 -45.15 -24.92
N LYS A 85 20.34 -46.42 -25.20
CA LYS A 85 21.71 -46.90 -25.04
C LYS A 85 22.60 -46.15 -26.04
N PRO A 86 23.70 -45.53 -25.60
CA PRO A 86 24.53 -44.67 -26.45
C PRO A 86 25.20 -45.42 -27.63
N SER A 87 25.22 -46.75 -27.62
CA SER A 87 25.82 -47.57 -28.68
C SER A 87 24.86 -47.94 -29.82
N CYS A 88 23.58 -47.59 -29.74
CA CYS A 88 22.58 -47.99 -30.75
C CYS A 88 22.13 -46.80 -31.59
N GLN A 89 21.98 -47.01 -32.91
CA GLN A 89 21.36 -45.99 -33.76
C GLN A 89 19.90 -45.83 -33.38
N THR A 90 19.53 -44.61 -33.05
CA THR A 90 18.13 -44.26 -32.77
C THR A 90 17.54 -43.60 -34.00
N GLN A 91 16.40 -44.11 -34.47
CA GLN A 91 15.61 -43.49 -35.52
C GLN A 91 14.30 -43.00 -34.94
N ILE A 92 13.89 -41.79 -35.31
CA ILE A 92 12.58 -41.24 -34.95
C ILE A 92 11.61 -41.58 -36.08
N ILE A 93 10.65 -42.45 -35.80
CA ILE A 93 9.58 -42.83 -36.74
C ILE A 93 8.27 -42.29 -36.16
N GLY A 94 7.75 -41.22 -36.76
CA GLY A 94 6.56 -40.53 -36.26
C GLY A 94 6.79 -39.93 -34.86
N THR A 95 5.97 -40.33 -33.88
CA THR A 95 6.08 -39.91 -32.46
C THR A 95 6.91 -40.86 -31.60
N THR A 96 7.47 -41.92 -32.18
CA THR A 96 8.21 -42.95 -31.44
C THR A 96 9.69 -42.97 -31.82
N ALA A 97 10.57 -43.04 -30.81
CA ALA A 97 11.98 -43.33 -31.01
C ALA A 97 12.16 -44.86 -31.03
N VAL A 98 12.83 -45.40 -32.05
CA VAL A 98 13.14 -46.83 -32.17
C VAL A 98 14.66 -46.98 -32.17
N SER A 99 15.18 -47.76 -31.22
CA SER A 99 16.60 -48.10 -31.17
C SER A 99 16.87 -49.37 -31.97
N ASN A 100 17.76 -49.29 -32.97
CA ASN A 100 18.27 -50.46 -33.68
C ASN A 100 19.69 -50.77 -33.16
N CYS A 101 19.80 -51.85 -32.40
CA CYS A 101 21.06 -52.41 -31.93
C CYS A 101 21.29 -53.71 -32.70
N ARG A 102 22.38 -53.82 -33.48
CA ARG A 102 22.84 -55.10 -34.04
C ARG A 102 23.71 -55.85 -33.05
#